data_AF-A0A3Q2CG79-F1
#
_entry.id   AF-A0A3Q2CG79-F1
#
_cell.length_a   1.000
_cell.length_b   1.000
_cell.length_c   1.000
_cell.angle_alpha   90.00
_cell.angle_beta   90.00
_cell.angle_gamma   90.00
#
_symmetry.space_group_name_H-M   'P 1'
#
loop_
_entity.id
_entity.type
_entity.pdbx_description
1 polymer ?
#
loop_
_entity_poly.entity_id
_entity_poly.type
_entity_poly.pdbx_seq_one_letter_code
_entity_poly.pdbx_strand_id
1 'polypeptide(L)'
;MMAGSAAEEKTFRRFLELFVREMRMPLQESDPVPMRPLSDLVSEDEVEGECLDLCLQHLYKYNCPCSLAAALARATADSLLQSDLSIHNLNKTVEDGADPLPQMESVKMARLVFNRLFETCCLWQKELPFRRRPQPYYETSIHAIKNMRRKMEDKHVIIPDFNSLFNIQDQEEQAFFAVFDGHGGVDAAIYAANHLHVNLFHQECFSQDPSEALCRAFKLTDERFVKKASREHLRCGTTGVVTFLRGRTLYVAWLGDSQVILVRRGQVVELMKPHKPDREDEKQRIEALGGCVIWFGTWRVNGSLSVSRAIGDSEHKPYICGDADHGIFPLDGSEDYLILACDGFWDTVSPDEAVRVVSDHLLENTGDTTMVAHKLVASARDAGSSDNITVIVVFLRDPRSPLPTSTEDEEEGGVEEQVAEEEVTEVEEEDQEEEEEEDEAMRVERDGGEGGSAADVGGKSRGGWPLQQCSAPADLAYEDRTDSLTDRTSLSLLGPSLEGHISLIRGSRKPCFTFSPNLFTASYNYRERPLRRRSCVPFQEPCISSFTDPLWPQTAMLLSQAMRRNHRWDHISRQRGRRWLSRSKELLGLIPSGHRQCNSPWRPGVAMPHLPYDATI
;
A
#
# COMPACT_ATOMS: atom_id res chain seq x y z
N MET A 1 -10.48 -31.99 5.45
CA MET A 1 -10.07 -30.69 6.07
C MET A 1 -9.02 -30.78 7.20
N MET A 2 -8.78 -31.90 7.88
CA MET A 2 -7.78 -31.96 8.98
C MET A 2 -6.31 -31.83 8.52
N ALA A 3 -5.96 -32.36 7.34
CA ALA A 3 -4.57 -32.45 6.89
C ALA A 3 -3.87 -31.09 6.65
N GLY A 4 -4.60 -30.05 6.23
CA GLY A 4 -4.03 -28.72 5.96
C GLY A 4 -3.54 -28.02 7.24
N SER A 5 -4.32 -28.11 8.32
CA SER A 5 -3.99 -27.48 9.61
C SER A 5 -2.67 -28.00 10.18
N ALA A 6 -2.42 -29.30 10.06
CA ALA A 6 -1.17 -29.93 10.52
C ALA A 6 0.03 -29.68 9.57
N ALA A 7 -0.20 -29.14 8.37
CA ALA A 7 0.85 -28.70 7.47
C ALA A 7 1.25 -27.25 7.74
N GLU A 8 0.27 -26.36 7.95
CA GLU A 8 0.47 -24.96 8.32
C GLU A 8 1.24 -24.82 9.65
N GLU A 9 0.80 -25.50 10.70
CA GLU A 9 1.48 -25.48 12.01
C GLU A 9 2.95 -25.92 11.90
N LYS A 10 3.23 -26.94 11.07
CA LYS A 10 4.61 -27.39 10.79
C LYS A 10 5.43 -26.34 10.06
N THR A 11 4.83 -25.63 9.09
CA THR A 11 5.47 -24.52 8.40
C THR A 11 5.82 -23.40 9.40
N PHE A 12 4.92 -23.04 10.31
CA PHE A 12 5.16 -22.01 11.31
C PHE A 12 6.27 -22.40 12.29
N ARG A 13 6.21 -23.62 12.84
CA ARG A 13 7.28 -24.15 13.72
C ARG A 13 8.63 -24.19 13.01
N ARG A 14 8.65 -24.56 11.72
CA ARG A 14 9.88 -24.59 10.91
C ARG A 14 10.42 -23.19 10.63
N PHE A 15 9.56 -22.22 10.34
CA PHE A 15 9.96 -20.83 10.20
C PHE A 15 10.61 -20.32 11.49
N LEU A 16 9.93 -20.48 12.64
CA LEU A 16 10.44 -20.06 13.94
C LEU A 16 11.79 -20.70 14.29
N GLU A 17 11.96 -22.00 14.01
CA GLU A 17 13.23 -22.71 14.22
C GLU A 17 14.37 -22.12 13.37
N LEU A 18 14.12 -21.81 12.10
CA LEU A 18 15.12 -21.23 11.21
C LEU A 18 15.45 -19.78 11.58
N PHE A 19 14.41 -18.97 11.79
CA PHE A 19 14.53 -17.55 12.13
C PHE A 19 15.28 -17.33 13.45
N VAL A 20 14.88 -18.02 14.53
CA VAL A 20 15.56 -17.91 15.85
C VAL A 20 17.03 -18.37 15.77
N ARG A 21 17.35 -19.32 14.89
CA ARG A 21 18.73 -19.83 14.71
C ARG A 21 19.61 -18.89 13.88
N GLU A 22 19.04 -18.12 12.96
CA GLU A 22 19.77 -17.19 12.11
C GLU A 22 20.03 -15.84 12.79
N MET A 23 19.11 -15.42 13.65
CA MET A 23 19.11 -14.11 14.30
C MET A 23 20.17 -13.98 15.41
N ARG A 24 20.98 -12.91 15.35
CA ARG A 24 22.02 -12.58 16.33
C ARG A 24 21.49 -11.59 17.37
N MET A 25 20.92 -12.13 18.46
CA MET A 25 20.13 -11.36 19.43
C MET A 25 20.53 -11.68 20.87
N PRO A 26 20.27 -10.79 21.85
CA PRO A 26 19.70 -9.45 21.70
C PRO A 26 20.72 -8.43 21.16
N LEU A 27 20.22 -7.49 20.34
CA LEU A 27 20.99 -6.34 19.85
C LEU A 27 21.41 -5.45 21.02
N GLN A 28 22.72 -5.19 21.11
CA GLN A 28 23.32 -4.23 22.02
C GLN A 28 23.21 -2.80 21.45
N GLU A 29 23.46 -1.79 22.29
CA GLU A 29 23.40 -0.38 21.89
C GLU A 29 24.38 -0.02 20.75
N SER A 30 25.52 -0.71 20.69
CA SER A 30 26.52 -0.60 19.61
C SER A 30 26.10 -1.28 18.30
N ASP A 31 25.14 -2.20 18.34
CA ASP A 31 24.84 -3.05 17.19
C ASP A 31 23.95 -2.28 16.19
N PRO A 32 24.22 -2.38 14.87
CA PRO A 32 23.38 -1.77 13.87
C PRO A 32 21.99 -2.43 13.87
N VAL A 33 20.94 -1.62 13.83
CA VAL A 33 19.57 -2.13 13.70
C VAL A 33 19.36 -2.76 12.31
N PRO A 34 18.67 -3.92 12.20
CA PRO A 34 18.40 -4.60 10.93
C PRO A 34 17.79 -3.74 9.82
N MET A 35 17.00 -2.74 10.21
CA MET A 35 16.45 -1.70 9.34
C MET A 35 16.54 -0.38 10.11
N ARG A 36 17.00 0.67 9.43
CA ARG A 36 17.10 2.02 10.01
C ARG A 36 15.79 2.78 9.74
N PRO A 37 15.09 3.27 10.77
CA PRO A 37 13.94 4.15 10.56
C PRO A 37 14.32 5.42 9.80
N LEU A 38 13.36 5.98 9.06
CA LEU A 38 13.59 7.14 8.20
C LEU A 38 13.51 8.47 8.97
N SER A 39 12.62 8.58 9.95
CA SER A 39 12.62 9.68 10.92
C SER A 39 13.62 9.42 12.04
N ASP A 40 14.23 10.48 12.59
CA ASP A 40 15.09 10.39 13.78
C ASP A 40 14.28 10.26 15.10
N LEU A 41 13.00 10.66 15.10
CA LEU A 41 12.13 10.70 16.29
C LEU A 41 10.75 10.08 16.03
N VAL A 42 10.22 9.41 17.05
CA VAL A 42 8.88 8.78 17.11
C VAL A 42 8.16 9.33 18.35
N SER A 43 6.94 9.88 18.21
CA SER A 43 6.05 10.18 19.33
C SER A 43 5.20 8.96 19.72
N GLU A 44 4.63 8.99 20.93
CA GLU A 44 3.85 7.89 21.51
C GLU A 44 2.73 7.37 20.61
N ASP A 45 2.06 8.27 19.88
CA ASP A 45 1.00 7.99 18.92
C ASP A 45 1.47 7.37 17.60
N GLU A 46 2.78 7.37 17.33
CA GLU A 46 3.43 6.70 16.19
C GLU A 46 3.96 5.30 16.57
N VAL A 47 4.14 4.98 17.87
CA VAL A 47 4.86 3.77 18.31
C VAL A 47 4.25 2.46 17.79
N GLU A 48 2.92 2.34 17.76
CA GLU A 48 2.27 1.10 17.34
C GLU A 48 2.45 0.83 15.84
N GLY A 49 2.20 1.82 14.97
CA GLY A 49 2.38 1.67 13.52
C GLY A 49 3.83 1.42 13.13
N GLU A 50 4.78 2.13 13.74
CA GLU A 50 6.22 1.87 13.52
C GLU A 50 6.62 0.47 14.01
N CYS A 51 6.02 -0.04 15.09
CA CYS A 51 6.31 -1.39 15.60
C CYS A 51 5.81 -2.47 14.66
N LEU A 52 4.56 -2.34 14.18
CA LEU A 52 3.97 -3.29 13.23
C LEU A 52 4.74 -3.30 11.91
N ASP A 53 5.06 -2.13 11.35
CA ASP A 53 5.83 -2.02 10.10
C ASP A 53 7.24 -2.63 10.22
N LEU A 54 8.01 -2.27 11.26
CA LEU A 54 9.33 -2.84 11.51
C LEU A 54 9.29 -4.36 11.73
N CYS A 55 8.27 -4.90 12.39
CA CYS A 55 8.07 -6.33 12.52
C CYS A 55 7.75 -6.99 11.17
N LEU A 56 6.76 -6.47 10.42
CA LEU A 56 6.29 -7.06 9.18
C LEU A 56 7.36 -7.05 8.09
N GLN A 57 7.98 -5.89 7.80
CA GLN A 57 9.07 -5.79 6.82
C GLN A 57 10.22 -6.77 7.15
N HIS A 58 10.57 -6.90 8.43
CA HIS A 58 11.64 -7.80 8.86
C HIS A 58 11.26 -9.27 8.71
N LEU A 59 10.04 -9.66 9.07
CA LEU A 59 9.56 -11.04 8.94
C LEU A 59 9.40 -11.45 7.48
N TYR A 60 8.91 -10.56 6.61
CA TYR A 60 8.76 -10.83 5.18
C TYR A 60 10.11 -10.96 4.45
N LYS A 61 11.16 -10.25 4.90
CA LYS A 61 12.54 -10.46 4.42
C LYS A 61 13.02 -11.92 4.57
N TYR A 62 12.49 -12.66 5.53
CA TYR A 62 12.78 -14.08 5.77
C TYR A 62 11.69 -15.04 5.26
N ASN A 63 10.75 -14.57 4.43
CA ASN A 63 9.60 -15.34 3.92
C ASN A 63 8.70 -15.89 5.04
N CYS A 64 8.44 -15.11 6.08
CA CYS A 64 7.45 -15.48 7.10
C CYS A 64 6.04 -15.59 6.46
N PRO A 65 5.27 -16.66 6.72
CA PRO A 65 3.88 -16.75 6.30
C PRO A 65 3.03 -15.60 6.86
N CYS A 66 2.14 -15.03 6.05
CA CYS A 66 1.43 -13.77 6.34
C CYS A 66 0.69 -13.76 7.69
N SER A 67 -0.06 -14.82 8.00
CA SER A 67 -0.76 -14.98 9.29
C SER A 67 0.18 -15.07 10.48
N LEU A 68 1.31 -15.77 10.34
CA LEU A 68 2.34 -15.83 11.38
C LEU A 68 3.03 -14.47 11.54
N ALA A 69 3.30 -13.76 10.44
CA ALA A 69 3.91 -12.43 10.47
C ALA A 69 3.01 -11.41 11.20
N ALA A 70 1.72 -11.36 10.83
CA ALA A 70 0.72 -10.54 11.48
C ALA A 70 0.58 -10.84 12.98
N ALA A 71 0.47 -12.13 13.35
CA ALA A 71 0.33 -12.55 14.74
C ALA A 71 1.58 -12.25 15.59
N LEU A 72 2.79 -12.43 15.04
CA LEU A 72 4.05 -12.07 15.71
C LEU A 72 4.22 -10.56 15.86
N ALA A 73 3.85 -9.77 14.85
CA ALA A 73 3.89 -8.32 14.88
C ALA A 73 2.95 -7.78 15.98
N ARG A 74 1.68 -8.23 15.99
CA ARG A 74 0.71 -7.88 17.04
C ARG A 74 1.18 -8.25 18.44
N ALA A 75 1.64 -9.49 18.65
CA ALA A 75 2.14 -9.92 19.95
C ALA A 75 3.36 -9.13 20.44
N THR A 76 4.21 -8.68 19.50
CA THR A 76 5.35 -7.80 19.80
C THR A 76 4.89 -6.39 20.16
N ALA A 77 3.96 -5.82 19.39
CA ALA A 77 3.36 -4.51 19.67
C ALA A 77 2.60 -4.50 21.01
N ASP A 78 1.80 -5.52 21.31
CA ASP A 78 1.12 -5.66 22.60
C ASP A 78 2.11 -5.66 23.77
N SER A 79 3.20 -6.43 23.65
CA SER A 79 4.20 -6.44 24.72
C SER A 79 5.00 -5.13 24.81
N LEU A 80 5.14 -4.38 23.72
CA LEU A 80 5.80 -3.08 23.71
C LEU A 80 4.92 -2.02 24.38
N LEU A 81 3.65 -1.95 24.01
CA LEU A 81 2.66 -0.99 24.54
C LEU A 81 2.31 -1.26 26.02
N GLN A 82 2.50 -2.49 26.51
CA GLN A 82 2.39 -2.83 27.94
C GLN A 82 3.65 -2.48 28.76
N SER A 83 4.74 -2.08 28.10
CA SER A 83 5.99 -1.69 28.78
C SER A 83 6.01 -0.20 29.10
N ASP A 84 6.71 0.20 30.16
CA ASP A 84 6.94 1.62 30.47
C ASP A 84 7.95 2.21 29.47
N LEU A 85 7.43 2.81 28.39
CA LEU A 85 8.22 3.49 27.38
C LEU A 85 8.74 4.87 27.85
N SER A 86 8.26 5.40 28.98
CA SER A 86 8.65 6.74 29.45
C SER A 86 10.15 6.84 29.78
N ILE A 87 10.78 5.72 30.13
CA ILE A 87 12.22 5.59 30.34
C ILE A 87 13.07 5.85 29.08
N HIS A 88 12.45 5.81 27.90
CA HIS A 88 13.09 6.05 26.60
C HIS A 88 12.77 7.43 26.01
N ASN A 89 11.90 8.21 26.67
CA ASN A 89 11.51 9.53 26.20
C ASN A 89 12.63 10.56 26.39
N LEU A 90 12.84 11.37 25.36
CA LEU A 90 13.71 12.53 25.37
C LEU A 90 13.04 13.68 26.13
N ASN A 91 13.55 13.98 27.32
CA ASN A 91 13.21 15.19 28.06
C ASN A 91 13.79 16.44 27.37
N LYS A 92 13.13 16.93 26.31
CA LYS A 92 13.45 18.23 25.69
C LYS A 92 12.86 19.36 26.53
N THR A 93 13.70 20.08 27.25
CA THR A 93 13.39 21.46 27.68
C THR A 93 13.37 22.35 26.45
N VAL A 94 12.23 22.95 26.11
CA VAL A 94 12.11 23.90 25.00
C VAL A 94 11.87 25.29 25.56
N GLU A 95 12.61 26.30 25.06
CA GLU A 95 12.52 27.70 25.50
C GLU A 95 11.27 28.43 24.96
N ASP A 96 10.42 27.75 24.19
CA ASP A 96 9.41 28.35 23.31
C ASP A 96 8.03 27.69 23.46
N GLY A 97 7.42 27.87 24.63
CA GLY A 97 5.96 27.95 24.86
C GLY A 97 5.04 26.74 24.60
N ALA A 98 5.47 25.73 23.84
CA ALA A 98 4.69 24.54 23.51
C ALA A 98 5.07 23.37 24.43
N ASP A 99 4.07 22.68 24.98
CA ASP A 99 4.30 21.47 25.77
C ASP A 99 5.04 20.42 24.92
N PRO A 100 6.24 19.96 25.34
CA PRO A 100 7.02 19.01 24.57
C PRO A 100 6.34 17.63 24.61
N LEU A 101 5.65 17.27 23.53
CA LEU A 101 5.11 15.93 23.34
C LEU A 101 6.22 14.88 23.50
N PRO A 102 6.03 13.83 24.32
CA PRO A 102 7.05 12.81 24.55
C PRO A 102 7.46 12.13 23.25
N GLN A 103 8.78 12.01 23.04
CA GLN A 103 9.38 11.46 21.83
C GLN A 103 10.57 10.58 22.18
N MET A 104 10.73 9.48 21.46
CA MET A 104 11.84 8.54 21.55
C MET A 104 12.70 8.60 20.28
N GLU A 105 14.01 8.33 20.40
CA GLU A 105 14.88 8.14 19.24
C GLU A 105 14.47 6.89 18.46
N SER A 106 14.18 7.02 17.17
CA SER A 106 13.66 5.91 16.36
C SER A 106 14.60 4.71 16.33
N VAL A 107 15.92 4.93 16.36
CA VAL A 107 16.92 3.84 16.39
C VAL A 107 16.88 3.05 17.71
N LYS A 108 16.55 3.71 18.83
CA LYS A 108 16.36 3.03 20.12
C LYS A 108 15.04 2.25 20.12
N MET A 109 13.98 2.86 19.60
CA MET A 109 12.68 2.21 19.39
C MET A 109 12.82 0.94 18.54
N ALA A 110 13.44 1.04 17.36
CA ALA A 110 13.62 -0.10 16.46
C ALA A 110 14.44 -1.24 17.10
N ARG A 111 15.50 -0.90 17.85
CA ARG A 111 16.27 -1.91 18.60
C ARG A 111 15.41 -2.63 19.64
N LEU A 112 14.55 -1.90 20.35
CA LEU A 112 13.60 -2.47 21.32
C LEU A 112 12.58 -3.38 20.63
N VAL A 113 12.02 -2.96 19.49
CA VAL A 113 11.11 -3.78 18.65
C VAL A 113 11.77 -5.09 18.22
N PHE A 114 12.98 -5.05 17.63
CA PHE A 114 13.65 -6.28 17.16
C PHE A 114 14.01 -7.21 18.31
N ASN A 115 14.49 -6.68 19.44
CA ASN A 115 14.73 -7.47 20.64
C ASN A 115 13.45 -8.16 21.12
N ARG A 116 12.32 -7.43 21.15
CA ARG A 116 11.07 -7.99 21.62
C ARG A 116 10.43 -8.97 20.65
N LEU A 117 10.56 -8.74 19.34
CA LEU A 117 10.16 -9.69 18.29
C LEU A 117 10.91 -11.02 18.44
N PHE A 118 12.23 -10.97 18.66
CA PHE A 118 13.02 -12.18 18.86
C PHE A 118 12.60 -12.96 20.12
N GLU A 119 12.32 -12.25 21.21
CA GLU A 119 11.78 -12.87 22.44
C GLU A 119 10.42 -13.53 22.20
N THR A 120 9.49 -12.86 21.49
CA THR A 120 8.21 -13.44 21.06
C THR A 120 8.42 -14.72 20.24
N CYS A 121 9.31 -14.68 19.23
CA CYS A 121 9.67 -15.86 18.43
C CYS A 121 10.23 -17.01 19.28
N CYS A 122 11.10 -16.71 20.25
CA CYS A 122 11.68 -17.70 21.17
C CYS A 122 10.65 -18.33 22.12
N LEU A 123 9.61 -17.60 22.51
CA LEU A 123 8.48 -18.12 23.27
C LEU A 123 7.62 -19.04 22.39
N TRP A 124 7.25 -18.57 21.19
CA TRP A 124 6.37 -19.31 20.27
C TRP A 124 7.03 -20.54 19.65
N GLN A 125 8.37 -20.58 19.56
CA GLN A 125 9.11 -21.78 19.18
C GLN A 125 8.88 -22.93 20.19
N LYS A 126 8.75 -22.60 21.49
CA LYS A 126 8.48 -23.58 22.56
C LYS A 126 7.00 -23.93 22.59
N GLU A 127 6.13 -22.92 22.63
CA GLU A 127 4.69 -23.05 22.73
C GLU A 127 4.02 -22.10 21.73
N LEU A 128 3.77 -22.60 20.52
CA LEU A 128 3.10 -21.85 19.46
C LEU A 128 1.60 -21.72 19.81
N PRO A 129 1.04 -20.51 19.97
CA PRO A 129 -0.39 -20.30 20.20
C PRO A 129 -1.18 -20.47 18.88
N PHE A 130 -1.01 -21.61 18.21
CA PHE A 130 -1.62 -21.87 16.91
C PHE A 130 -3.15 -21.94 17.03
N ARG A 131 -3.83 -21.05 16.31
CA ARG A 131 -5.27 -21.11 16.10
C ARG A 131 -5.52 -21.14 14.61
N ARG A 132 -6.17 -22.20 14.15
CA ARG A 132 -6.66 -22.28 12.78
C ARG A 132 -7.80 -21.27 12.59
N ARG A 133 -7.70 -20.42 11.58
CA ARG A 133 -8.80 -19.60 11.06
C ARG A 133 -9.12 -20.03 9.62
N PRO A 134 -10.38 -19.89 9.14
CA PRO A 134 -10.67 -19.95 7.72
C PRO A 134 -10.15 -18.66 7.08
N GLN A 135 -9.08 -18.72 6.29
CA GLN A 135 -8.66 -17.55 5.52
C GLN A 135 -9.47 -17.46 4.22
N PRO A 136 -10.06 -16.29 3.88
CA PRO A 136 -10.62 -16.06 2.56
C PRO A 136 -9.53 -16.14 1.48
N TYR A 137 -9.94 -16.37 0.23
CA TYR A 137 -9.01 -16.30 -0.89
C TYR A 137 -8.79 -14.83 -1.26
N TYR A 138 -7.66 -14.28 -0.79
CA TYR A 138 -7.15 -12.96 -1.15
C TYR A 138 -5.73 -13.07 -1.70
N GLU A 139 -5.57 -13.85 -2.78
CA GLU A 139 -4.27 -13.93 -3.44
C GLU A 139 -3.96 -12.59 -4.12
N THR A 140 -2.75 -12.07 -3.94
CA THR A 140 -2.38 -10.73 -4.41
C THR A 140 -1.19 -10.75 -5.34
N SER A 141 -1.33 -10.11 -6.51
CA SER A 141 -0.20 -9.69 -7.34
C SER A 141 0.10 -8.23 -7.05
N ILE A 142 1.37 -7.87 -6.91
CA ILE A 142 1.80 -6.50 -6.62
C ILE A 142 3.08 -6.21 -7.39
N HIS A 143 3.09 -5.10 -8.11
CA HIS A 143 4.31 -4.57 -8.68
C HIS A 143 4.36 -3.04 -8.53
N ALA A 144 5.50 -2.55 -8.09
CA ALA A 144 5.76 -1.15 -7.81
C ALA A 144 7.14 -0.78 -8.38
N ILE A 145 7.26 0.34 -9.09
CA ILE A 145 8.53 0.78 -9.70
C ILE A 145 8.71 2.30 -9.67
N LYS A 146 9.98 2.71 -9.49
CA LYS A 146 10.44 4.11 -9.65
C LYS A 146 10.21 4.64 -11.06
N ASN A 147 10.30 3.74 -12.06
CA ASN A 147 10.22 4.07 -13.49
C ASN A 147 11.17 5.23 -13.88
N MET A 148 10.66 6.31 -14.48
CA MET A 148 11.46 7.45 -14.96
C MET A 148 11.66 8.55 -13.90
N ARG A 149 10.98 8.49 -12.76
CA ARG A 149 11.15 9.47 -11.67
C ARG A 149 12.51 9.29 -10.97
N ARG A 150 12.93 10.33 -10.25
CA ARG A 150 14.22 10.32 -9.50
C ARG A 150 14.15 9.55 -8.18
N LYS A 151 12.95 9.45 -7.60
CA LYS A 151 12.64 8.78 -6.33
C LYS A 151 11.44 7.87 -6.52
N MET A 152 11.29 6.89 -5.63
CA MET A 152 10.06 6.12 -5.46
C MET A 152 9.32 6.70 -4.26
N GLU A 153 8.29 7.50 -4.53
CA GLU A 153 7.51 8.23 -3.54
C GLU A 153 6.21 7.48 -3.19
N ASP A 154 5.74 6.55 -4.03
CA ASP A 154 4.64 5.64 -3.72
C ASP A 154 4.93 4.70 -2.52
N LYS A 155 3.86 4.34 -1.82
CA LYS A 155 3.77 3.22 -0.87
C LYS A 155 2.50 2.40 -1.06
N HIS A 156 2.54 1.17 -0.56
CA HIS A 156 1.43 0.22 -0.60
C HIS A 156 1.39 -0.63 0.66
N VAL A 157 0.20 -1.10 1.02
CA VAL A 157 -0.06 -1.96 2.18
C VAL A 157 -0.90 -3.16 1.73
N ILE A 158 -0.49 -4.36 2.15
CA ILE A 158 -1.20 -5.63 1.88
C ILE A 158 -1.33 -6.40 3.19
N ILE A 159 -2.53 -6.37 3.78
CA ILE A 159 -2.87 -7.05 5.05
C ILE A 159 -4.05 -8.00 4.77
N PRO A 160 -3.79 -9.24 4.31
CA PRO A 160 -4.85 -10.22 4.00
C PRO A 160 -5.46 -10.88 5.25
N ASP A 161 -4.84 -10.70 6.43
CA ASP A 161 -5.28 -11.22 7.73
C ASP A 161 -5.26 -10.08 8.76
N PHE A 162 -6.19 -9.13 8.60
CA PHE A 162 -6.34 -7.97 9.48
C PHE A 162 -6.73 -8.43 10.90
N ASN A 163 -7.50 -9.51 11.00
CA ASN A 163 -7.94 -10.08 12.27
C ASN A 163 -6.78 -10.56 13.14
N SER A 164 -5.75 -11.19 12.56
CA SER A 164 -4.55 -11.58 13.30
C SER A 164 -3.65 -10.38 13.62
N LEU A 165 -3.55 -9.39 12.73
CA LEU A 165 -2.75 -8.18 12.94
C LEU A 165 -3.29 -7.28 14.08
N PHE A 166 -4.59 -7.34 14.37
CA PHE A 166 -5.25 -6.57 15.43
C PHE A 166 -5.91 -7.43 16.54
N ASN A 167 -5.62 -8.73 16.56
CA ASN A 167 -6.15 -9.70 17.54
C ASN A 167 -7.70 -9.71 17.65
N ILE A 168 -8.41 -9.47 16.54
CA ILE A 168 -9.87 -9.53 16.45
C ILE A 168 -10.29 -11.01 16.47
N GLN A 169 -11.30 -11.38 17.26
CA GLN A 169 -11.74 -12.78 17.44
C GLN A 169 -13.26 -12.97 17.32
N ASP A 170 -13.99 -11.86 17.32
CA ASP A 170 -15.43 -11.72 17.54
C ASP A 170 -16.13 -10.97 16.39
N GLN A 171 -15.45 -10.87 15.24
CA GLN A 171 -15.95 -10.32 13.99
C GLN A 171 -15.61 -11.26 12.82
N GLU A 172 -16.21 -11.01 11.66
CA GLU A 172 -15.89 -11.70 10.41
C GLU A 172 -14.42 -11.49 10.01
N GLU A 173 -13.93 -12.33 9.10
CA GLU A 173 -12.59 -12.20 8.53
C GLU A 173 -12.47 -10.90 7.74
N GLN A 174 -11.37 -10.18 7.97
CA GLN A 174 -11.12 -8.85 7.40
C GLN A 174 -9.75 -8.76 6.73
N ALA A 175 -9.69 -7.95 5.68
CA ALA A 175 -8.46 -7.64 4.94
C ALA A 175 -8.42 -6.16 4.56
N PHE A 176 -7.21 -5.61 4.45
CA PHE A 176 -6.93 -4.22 4.14
C PHE A 176 -5.86 -4.14 3.06
N PHE A 177 -6.14 -3.43 1.97
CA PHE A 177 -5.19 -3.15 0.90
C PHE A 177 -5.23 -1.67 0.57
N ALA A 178 -4.07 -1.07 0.33
CA ALA A 178 -3.98 0.36 0.05
C ALA A 178 -2.82 0.73 -0.88
N VAL A 179 -3.02 1.79 -1.67
CA VAL A 179 -1.97 2.49 -2.43
C VAL A 179 -1.97 3.96 -2.01
N PHE A 180 -0.77 4.51 -1.79
CA PHE A 180 -0.50 5.89 -1.42
C PHE A 180 0.52 6.45 -2.41
N ASP A 181 0.09 7.35 -3.29
CA ASP A 181 0.97 8.07 -4.21
C ASP A 181 1.56 9.28 -3.49
N GLY A 182 2.88 9.40 -3.44
CA GLY A 182 3.58 10.41 -2.64
C GLY A 182 4.13 11.54 -3.50
N HIS A 183 3.95 12.80 -3.06
CA HIS A 183 4.45 13.96 -3.80
C HIS A 183 5.21 14.95 -2.91
N GLY A 184 6.29 15.50 -3.45
CA GLY A 184 7.16 16.45 -2.72
C GLY A 184 8.03 15.81 -1.63
N GLY A 185 8.07 14.49 -1.57
CA GLY A 185 8.72 13.67 -0.55
C GLY A 185 7.89 12.41 -0.24
N VAL A 186 8.56 11.34 0.15
CA VAL A 186 7.96 10.01 0.40
C VAL A 186 7.36 9.87 1.81
N ASP A 187 7.68 10.79 2.71
CA ASP A 187 7.38 10.69 4.15
C ASP A 187 5.88 10.64 4.47
N ALA A 188 5.05 11.33 3.67
CA ALA A 188 3.59 11.31 3.80
C ALA A 188 3.02 9.91 3.45
N ALA A 189 3.48 9.32 2.36
CA ALA A 189 3.08 7.98 1.92
C ALA A 189 3.54 6.89 2.90
N ILE A 190 4.75 7.02 3.47
CA ILE A 190 5.22 6.14 4.55
C ILE A 190 4.34 6.28 5.79
N TYR A 191 4.03 7.51 6.19
CA TYR A 191 3.19 7.75 7.37
C TYR A 191 1.79 7.16 7.17
N ALA A 192 1.18 7.35 6.01
CA ALA A 192 -0.12 6.77 5.69
C ALA A 192 -0.06 5.23 5.70
N ALA A 193 0.97 4.62 5.10
CA ALA A 193 1.17 3.17 5.12
C ALA A 193 1.30 2.60 6.55
N ASN A 194 2.14 3.24 7.39
CA ASN A 194 2.43 2.77 8.75
C ASN A 194 1.25 2.98 9.72
N HIS A 195 0.48 4.07 9.56
CA HIS A 195 -0.45 4.54 10.61
C HIS A 195 -1.93 4.49 10.24
N LEU A 196 -2.32 4.50 8.96
CA LEU A 196 -3.75 4.58 8.59
C LEU A 196 -4.55 3.34 9.04
N HIS A 197 -3.99 2.15 8.87
CA HIS A 197 -4.63 0.88 9.25
C HIS A 197 -4.74 0.72 10.78
N VAL A 198 -3.79 1.28 11.53
CA VAL A 198 -3.84 1.37 13.01
C VAL A 198 -4.89 2.39 13.45
N ASN A 199 -4.92 3.57 12.84
CA ASN A 199 -5.91 4.62 13.10
C ASN A 199 -7.34 4.17 12.78
N LEU A 200 -7.53 3.28 11.80
CA LEU A 200 -8.80 2.63 11.49
C LEU A 200 -9.27 1.72 12.62
N PHE A 201 -8.42 0.81 13.09
CA PHE A 201 -8.77 -0.15 14.15
C PHE A 201 -9.18 0.56 15.45
N HIS A 202 -8.51 1.65 15.82
CA HIS A 202 -8.79 2.41 17.04
C HIS A 202 -10.00 3.36 16.95
N GLN A 203 -10.73 3.42 15.84
CA GLN A 203 -11.97 4.20 15.79
C GLN A 203 -13.06 3.54 16.64
N GLU A 204 -13.73 4.32 17.49
CA GLU A 204 -14.85 3.84 18.33
C GLU A 204 -15.98 3.18 17.51
N CYS A 205 -16.16 3.63 16.27
CA CYS A 205 -17.16 3.12 15.32
C CYS A 205 -16.68 1.95 14.45
N PHE A 206 -15.41 1.53 14.51
CA PHE A 206 -14.82 0.49 13.65
C PHE A 206 -15.65 -0.81 13.61
N SER A 207 -16.25 -1.19 14.73
CA SER A 207 -17.04 -2.42 14.84
C SER A 207 -18.42 -2.32 14.18
N GLN A 208 -19.04 -1.14 14.17
CA GLN A 208 -20.42 -0.93 13.72
C GLN A 208 -20.50 -0.29 12.32
N ASP A 209 -19.59 0.62 12.02
CA ASP A 209 -19.54 1.39 10.77
C ASP A 209 -18.08 1.55 10.31
N PRO A 210 -17.56 0.59 9.53
CA PRO A 210 -16.22 0.68 8.93
C PRO A 210 -16.06 1.85 7.96
N SER A 211 -17.16 2.34 7.38
CA SER A 211 -17.14 3.38 6.36
C SER A 211 -16.84 4.75 6.98
N GLU A 212 -17.59 5.10 8.02
CA GLU A 212 -17.30 6.27 8.86
C GLU A 212 -15.96 6.14 9.59
N ALA A 213 -15.60 4.93 10.05
CA ALA A 213 -14.30 4.67 10.65
C ALA A 213 -13.13 4.93 9.68
N LEU A 214 -13.25 4.55 8.40
CA LEU A 214 -12.26 4.86 7.37
C LEU A 214 -12.10 6.37 7.17
N CYS A 215 -13.20 7.12 7.01
CA CYS A 215 -13.14 8.58 6.87
C CYS A 215 -12.47 9.26 8.08
N ARG A 216 -12.80 8.83 9.30
CA ARG A 216 -12.14 9.32 10.53
C ARG A 216 -10.67 8.93 10.61
N ALA A 217 -10.31 7.73 10.16
CA ALA A 217 -8.92 7.27 10.14
C ALA A 217 -8.06 8.09 9.16
N PHE A 218 -8.57 8.39 7.96
CA PHE A 218 -7.92 9.28 6.99
C PHE A 218 -7.68 10.66 7.61
N LYS A 219 -8.72 11.27 8.19
CA LYS A 219 -8.63 12.57 8.83
C LYS A 219 -7.65 12.60 10.01
N LEU A 220 -7.69 11.60 10.88
CA LEU A 220 -6.76 11.46 12.01
C LEU A 220 -5.31 11.28 11.53
N THR A 221 -5.11 10.54 10.44
CA THR A 221 -3.79 10.34 9.82
C THR A 221 -3.25 11.65 9.24
N ASP A 222 -4.09 12.44 8.56
CA ASP A 222 -3.73 13.79 8.11
C ASP A 222 -3.39 14.72 9.28
N GLU A 223 -4.24 14.79 10.31
CA GLU A 223 -4.02 15.64 11.49
C GLU A 223 -2.74 15.29 12.26
N ARG A 224 -2.39 14.00 12.37
CA ARG A 224 -1.12 13.58 12.98
C ARG A 224 0.07 13.83 12.06
N PHE A 225 -0.05 13.55 10.76
CA PHE A 225 1.03 13.79 9.81
C PHE A 225 1.35 15.29 9.68
N VAL A 226 0.36 16.19 9.71
CA VAL A 226 0.60 17.65 9.73
C VAL A 226 1.40 18.08 10.97
N LYS A 227 1.16 17.48 12.13
CA LYS A 227 1.97 17.72 13.35
C LYS A 227 3.41 17.21 13.16
N LYS A 228 3.58 16.02 12.60
CA LYS A 228 4.89 15.45 12.24
C LYS A 228 5.63 16.34 11.26
N ALA A 229 4.96 16.76 10.18
CA ALA A 229 5.51 17.62 9.14
C ALA A 229 5.93 19.00 9.67
N SER A 230 5.17 19.60 10.60
CA SER A 230 5.57 20.83 11.29
C SER A 230 6.82 20.63 12.15
N ARG A 231 6.91 19.51 12.89
CA ARG A 231 8.06 19.14 13.72
C ARG A 231 9.34 18.88 12.89
N GLU A 232 9.18 18.18 11.77
CA GLU A 232 10.27 17.66 10.93
C GLU A 232 10.51 18.52 9.67
N HIS A 233 9.80 19.65 9.54
CA HIS A 233 9.90 20.63 8.44
C HIS A 233 9.58 20.04 7.04
N LEU A 234 8.67 19.06 6.99
CA LEU A 234 8.25 18.36 5.79
C LEU A 234 7.18 19.15 5.02
N ARG A 235 7.22 19.07 3.69
CA ARG A 235 6.29 19.75 2.76
C ARG A 235 5.59 18.80 1.79
N CYS A 236 5.75 17.50 2.00
CA CYS A 236 5.14 16.47 1.18
C CYS A 236 3.67 16.26 1.50
N GLY A 237 2.98 15.65 0.55
CA GLY A 237 1.65 15.09 0.71
C GLY A 237 1.57 13.71 0.08
N THR A 238 0.43 13.06 0.25
CA THR A 238 0.13 11.79 -0.40
C THR A 238 -1.36 11.65 -0.67
N THR A 239 -1.70 11.00 -1.78
CA THR A 239 -3.03 10.44 -2.00
C THR A 239 -3.22 9.21 -1.11
N GLY A 240 -4.42 8.62 -1.13
CA GLY A 240 -4.61 7.27 -0.61
C GLY A 240 -5.89 6.68 -1.14
N VAL A 241 -5.82 5.44 -1.63
CA VAL A 241 -6.99 4.60 -1.92
C VAL A 241 -6.89 3.34 -1.08
N VAL A 242 -7.96 3.03 -0.34
CA VAL A 242 -8.05 1.88 0.56
C VAL A 242 -9.23 1.02 0.14
N THR A 243 -9.00 -0.29 0.02
CA THR A 243 -10.06 -1.29 0.07
C THR A 243 -9.98 -2.07 1.37
N PHE A 244 -11.09 -2.10 2.10
CA PHE A 244 -11.25 -2.86 3.34
C PHE A 244 -12.38 -3.86 3.16
N LEU A 245 -12.11 -5.14 3.37
CA LEU A 245 -13.08 -6.22 3.27
C LEU A 245 -13.47 -6.66 4.68
N ARG A 246 -14.76 -6.85 4.93
CA ARG A 246 -15.30 -7.54 6.12
C ARG A 246 -16.39 -8.49 5.68
N GLY A 247 -16.18 -9.79 5.89
CA GLY A 247 -17.14 -10.82 5.49
C GLY A 247 -17.43 -10.75 3.97
N ARG A 248 -18.64 -10.33 3.61
CA ARG A 248 -19.10 -10.15 2.22
C ARG A 248 -19.35 -8.69 1.83
N THR A 249 -18.72 -7.74 2.51
CA THR A 249 -18.83 -6.31 2.20
C THR A 249 -17.46 -5.73 1.93
N LEU A 250 -17.33 -5.08 0.77
CA LEU A 250 -16.20 -4.24 0.40
C LEU A 250 -16.51 -2.79 0.77
N TYR A 251 -15.63 -2.19 1.57
CA TYR A 251 -15.61 -0.77 1.88
C TYR A 251 -14.44 -0.15 1.10
N VAL A 252 -14.71 0.93 0.39
CA VAL A 252 -13.69 1.73 -0.30
C VAL A 252 -13.65 3.10 0.35
N ALA A 253 -12.46 3.61 0.64
CA ALA A 253 -12.27 5.00 1.06
C ALA A 253 -11.05 5.58 0.34
N TRP A 254 -11.19 6.81 -0.15
CA TRP A 254 -10.16 7.43 -0.98
C TRP A 254 -10.05 8.94 -0.81
N LEU A 255 -8.87 9.44 -1.11
CA LEU A 255 -8.49 10.84 -1.08
C LEU A 255 -7.36 11.03 -2.12
N GLY A 256 -7.41 12.10 -2.91
CA GLY A 256 -6.60 12.22 -4.12
C GLY A 256 -7.13 11.36 -5.28
N ASP A 257 -6.24 10.99 -6.20
CA ASP A 257 -6.54 10.45 -7.52
C ASP A 257 -5.86 9.10 -7.86
N SER A 258 -5.23 8.45 -6.88
CA SER A 258 -5.10 6.99 -6.91
C SER A 258 -6.50 6.36 -6.91
N GLN A 259 -6.69 5.31 -7.71
CA GLN A 259 -8.01 4.76 -8.02
C GLN A 259 -8.07 3.24 -7.78
N VAL A 260 -9.29 2.76 -7.54
CA VAL A 260 -9.62 1.34 -7.52
C VAL A 260 -10.82 1.04 -8.43
N ILE A 261 -10.72 -0.07 -9.14
CA ILE A 261 -11.85 -0.70 -9.85
C ILE A 261 -12.11 -2.11 -9.29
N LEU A 262 -13.37 -2.53 -9.35
CA LEU A 262 -13.77 -3.93 -9.18
C LEU A 262 -14.00 -4.55 -10.55
N VAL A 263 -13.63 -5.82 -10.71
CA VAL A 263 -13.99 -6.63 -11.86
C VAL A 263 -14.95 -7.71 -11.42
N ARG A 264 -16.11 -7.78 -12.07
CA ARG A 264 -17.17 -8.76 -11.80
C ARG A 264 -17.57 -9.42 -13.12
N ARG A 265 -17.43 -10.75 -13.20
CA ARG A 265 -17.67 -11.56 -14.41
C ARG A 265 -16.98 -10.99 -15.67
N GLY A 266 -15.73 -10.53 -15.51
CA GLY A 266 -14.91 -9.94 -16.58
C GLY A 266 -15.30 -8.51 -16.99
N GLN A 267 -16.20 -7.83 -16.27
CA GLN A 267 -16.62 -6.45 -16.55
C GLN A 267 -16.14 -5.48 -15.47
N VAL A 268 -15.77 -4.26 -15.88
CA VAL A 268 -15.36 -3.17 -14.99
C VAL A 268 -16.58 -2.63 -14.22
N VAL A 269 -16.40 -2.42 -12.92
CA VAL A 269 -17.34 -1.72 -12.04
C VAL A 269 -16.62 -0.50 -11.44
N GLU A 270 -17.11 0.71 -11.76
CA GLU A 270 -16.65 1.96 -11.17
C GLU A 270 -17.05 2.00 -9.68
N LEU A 271 -16.07 2.09 -8.78
CA LEU A 271 -16.30 2.16 -7.33
C LEU A 271 -16.19 3.58 -6.75
N MET A 272 -15.49 4.48 -7.43
CA MET A 272 -15.10 5.77 -6.89
C MET A 272 -14.79 6.77 -8.00
N LYS A 273 -14.75 8.07 -7.64
CA LYS A 273 -14.35 9.15 -8.56
C LYS A 273 -13.15 9.90 -8.00
N PRO A 274 -12.02 10.01 -8.73
CA PRO A 274 -10.80 10.63 -8.22
C PRO A 274 -11.00 12.10 -7.87
N HIS A 275 -10.22 12.59 -6.90
CA HIS A 275 -10.22 13.99 -6.45
C HIS A 275 -9.31 14.85 -7.34
N LYS A 276 -9.66 14.98 -8.62
CA LYS A 276 -9.01 15.90 -9.56
C LYS A 276 -9.59 17.33 -9.38
N PRO A 277 -8.78 18.40 -9.46
CA PRO A 277 -9.23 19.78 -9.17
C PRO A 277 -10.37 20.33 -10.05
N ASP A 278 -10.61 19.75 -11.23
CA ASP A 278 -11.71 20.13 -12.14
C ASP A 278 -13.02 19.36 -11.90
N ARG A 279 -13.05 18.41 -10.95
CA ARG A 279 -14.30 17.82 -10.46
C ARG A 279 -15.16 18.96 -9.89
N GLU A 280 -16.38 19.12 -10.39
CA GLU A 280 -17.16 20.35 -10.21
C GLU A 280 -17.44 20.70 -8.74
N ASP A 281 -17.68 19.69 -7.88
CA ASP A 281 -17.84 19.86 -6.44
C ASP A 281 -16.54 20.29 -5.74
N GLU A 282 -15.41 19.70 -6.12
CA GLU A 282 -14.09 20.02 -5.58
C GLU A 282 -13.64 21.43 -6.01
N LYS A 283 -13.87 21.79 -7.26
CA LYS A 283 -13.65 23.14 -7.77
C LYS A 283 -14.47 24.17 -7.01
N GLN A 284 -15.78 23.94 -6.86
CA GLN A 284 -16.66 24.84 -6.09
C GLN A 284 -16.21 24.96 -4.63
N ARG A 285 -15.78 23.85 -4.00
CA ARG A 285 -15.21 23.84 -2.64
C ARG A 285 -13.94 24.69 -2.54
N ILE A 286 -13.02 24.56 -3.49
CA ILE A 286 -11.77 25.33 -3.56
C ILE A 286 -12.03 26.83 -3.77
N GLU A 287 -12.90 27.17 -4.72
CA GLU A 287 -13.25 28.56 -5.04
C GLU A 287 -14.02 29.24 -3.88
N ALA A 288 -14.91 28.51 -3.18
CA ALA A 288 -15.60 29.00 -1.99
C ALA A 288 -14.66 29.30 -0.80
N LEU A 289 -13.51 28.62 -0.73
CA LEU A 289 -12.44 28.91 0.24
C LEU A 289 -11.55 30.09 -0.18
N GLY A 290 -11.78 30.70 -1.36
CA GLY A 290 -10.96 31.77 -1.93
C GLY A 290 -9.74 31.28 -2.72
N GLY A 291 -9.67 29.98 -3.01
CA GLY A 291 -8.68 29.40 -3.92
C GLY A 291 -9.10 29.52 -5.38
N CYS A 292 -8.32 28.91 -6.27
CA CYS A 292 -8.63 28.85 -7.69
C CYS A 292 -8.13 27.54 -8.32
N VAL A 293 -8.78 27.11 -9.40
CA VAL A 293 -8.37 25.95 -10.19
C VAL A 293 -7.86 26.43 -11.55
N ILE A 294 -6.59 26.14 -11.86
CA ILE A 294 -5.89 26.68 -13.02
C ILE A 294 -5.40 25.53 -13.91
N TRP A 295 -5.64 25.61 -15.21
CA TRP A 295 -5.05 24.70 -16.18
C TRP A 295 -3.59 25.08 -16.47
N PHE A 296 -2.65 24.21 -16.12
CA PHE A 296 -1.22 24.34 -16.46
C PHE A 296 -0.63 22.96 -16.80
N GLY A 297 -0.92 22.49 -18.02
CA GLY A 297 -0.62 21.13 -18.49
C GLY A 297 -1.59 20.07 -17.95
N THR A 298 -2.01 20.24 -16.70
CA THR A 298 -3.14 19.57 -16.03
C THR A 298 -3.84 20.60 -15.13
N TRP A 299 -5.01 20.27 -14.58
CA TRP A 299 -5.70 21.13 -13.62
C TRP A 299 -4.97 21.16 -12.28
N ARG A 300 -4.79 22.34 -11.71
CA ARG A 300 -4.03 22.53 -10.46
C ARG A 300 -4.70 23.50 -9.49
N VAL A 301 -4.75 23.12 -8.22
CA VAL A 301 -5.17 23.97 -7.10
C VAL A 301 -4.12 25.06 -6.88
N ASN A 302 -4.55 26.32 -6.99
CA ASN A 302 -3.71 27.52 -6.91
C ASN A 302 -2.48 27.45 -7.85
N GLY A 303 -2.58 26.73 -8.96
CA GLY A 303 -1.48 26.50 -9.91
C GLY A 303 -0.37 25.56 -9.41
N SER A 304 -0.54 24.92 -8.24
CA SER A 304 0.49 24.08 -7.60
C SER A 304 0.21 22.58 -7.71
N LEU A 305 -0.77 22.05 -6.98
CA LEU A 305 -1.01 20.61 -6.85
C LEU A 305 -2.09 20.13 -7.82
N SER A 306 -1.89 18.96 -8.42
CA SER A 306 -2.81 18.32 -9.39
C SER A 306 -3.90 17.45 -8.76
N VAL A 307 -3.97 17.42 -7.42
CA VAL A 307 -5.01 16.78 -6.61
C VAL A 307 -5.76 17.84 -5.80
N SER A 308 -7.01 17.58 -5.42
CA SER A 308 -7.80 18.48 -4.56
C SER A 308 -7.89 18.05 -3.09
N ARG A 309 -7.49 16.81 -2.76
CA ARG A 309 -7.45 16.27 -1.40
C ARG A 309 -6.18 15.43 -1.19
N ALA A 310 -5.56 15.53 -0.01
CA ALA A 310 -4.32 14.83 0.33
C ALA A 310 -4.11 14.73 1.85
N ILE A 311 -3.38 13.70 2.29
CA ILE A 311 -2.75 13.62 3.60
C ILE A 311 -1.47 14.46 3.51
N GLY A 312 -1.24 15.39 4.44
CA GLY A 312 -0.12 16.32 4.38
C GLY A 312 -0.46 17.63 3.65
N ASP A 313 0.43 18.11 2.78
CA ASP A 313 0.29 19.40 2.08
C ASP A 313 -0.07 20.57 3.01
N SER A 314 0.63 20.67 4.14
CA SER A 314 0.33 21.61 5.23
C SER A 314 0.29 23.08 4.80
N GLU A 315 1.00 23.47 3.73
CA GLU A 315 0.98 24.83 3.16
C GLU A 315 -0.22 25.10 2.25
N HIS A 316 -0.91 24.06 1.78
CA HIS A 316 -2.03 24.15 0.84
C HIS A 316 -3.39 23.92 1.50
N LYS A 317 -3.43 23.57 2.79
CA LYS A 317 -4.65 23.57 3.59
C LYS A 317 -5.16 25.02 3.76
N PRO A 318 -6.49 25.28 3.68
CA PRO A 318 -7.59 24.32 3.63
C PRO A 318 -8.03 23.91 2.21
N TYR A 319 -7.39 24.42 1.14
CA TYR A 319 -7.79 24.11 -0.24
C TYR A 319 -7.62 22.61 -0.53
N ILE A 320 -6.50 22.05 -0.09
CA ILE A 320 -6.27 20.60 -0.01
C ILE A 320 -6.73 20.11 1.36
N CYS A 321 -7.82 19.33 1.42
CA CYS A 321 -8.33 18.79 2.68
C CYS A 321 -7.93 17.32 2.88
N GLY A 322 -7.93 16.89 4.14
CA GLY A 322 -7.70 15.49 4.57
C GLY A 322 -8.98 14.67 4.69
N ASP A 323 -10.11 15.17 4.17
CA ASP A 323 -11.43 14.53 4.29
C ASP A 323 -11.61 13.53 3.12
N ALA A 324 -11.61 12.23 3.42
CA ALA A 324 -11.79 11.18 2.42
C ALA A 324 -13.27 10.95 2.05
N ASP A 325 -13.54 10.66 0.77
CA ASP A 325 -14.82 10.11 0.31
C ASP A 325 -14.83 8.58 0.55
N HIS A 326 -16.03 7.96 0.59
CA HIS A 326 -16.17 6.52 0.80
C HIS A 326 -17.31 5.89 -0.03
N GLY A 327 -17.30 4.55 -0.14
CA GLY A 327 -18.35 3.75 -0.75
C GLY A 327 -18.44 2.35 -0.12
N ILE A 328 -19.64 1.76 -0.11
CA ILE A 328 -19.92 0.44 0.46
C ILE A 328 -20.55 -0.45 -0.62
N PHE A 329 -19.94 -1.61 -0.86
CA PHE A 329 -20.29 -2.51 -1.96
C PHE A 329 -20.51 -3.93 -1.41
N PRO A 330 -21.77 -4.42 -1.37
CA PRO A 330 -22.06 -5.82 -1.08
C PRO A 330 -21.49 -6.73 -2.17
N LEU A 331 -20.90 -7.86 -1.75
CA LEU A 331 -20.30 -8.84 -2.63
C LEU A 331 -21.22 -10.06 -2.81
N ASP A 332 -21.54 -10.38 -4.06
CA ASP A 332 -22.42 -11.50 -4.43
C ASP A 332 -21.65 -12.82 -4.69
N GLY A 333 -20.32 -12.76 -4.78
CA GLY A 333 -19.44 -13.91 -5.00
C GLY A 333 -19.15 -14.16 -6.47
N SER A 334 -19.66 -13.31 -7.38
CA SER A 334 -19.29 -13.28 -8.80
C SER A 334 -18.21 -12.24 -9.12
N GLU A 335 -17.64 -11.60 -8.09
CA GLU A 335 -16.47 -10.76 -8.19
C GLU A 335 -15.20 -11.58 -8.48
N ASP A 336 -14.38 -11.06 -9.40
CA ASP A 336 -13.15 -11.73 -9.84
C ASP A 336 -11.95 -11.21 -9.03
N TYR A 337 -11.71 -9.90 -9.12
CA TYR A 337 -10.58 -9.21 -8.50
C TYR A 337 -10.79 -7.70 -8.40
N LEU A 338 -10.01 -7.06 -7.54
CA LEU A 338 -9.84 -5.61 -7.45
C LEU A 338 -8.52 -5.21 -8.09
N ILE A 339 -8.45 -4.04 -8.74
CA ILE A 339 -7.19 -3.40 -9.12
C ILE A 339 -7.10 -2.04 -8.41
N LEU A 340 -6.09 -1.86 -7.55
CA LEU A 340 -5.73 -0.58 -6.93
C LEU A 340 -4.44 -0.07 -7.58
N ALA A 341 -4.40 1.19 -8.01
CA ALA A 341 -3.17 1.78 -8.54
C ALA A 341 -3.11 3.32 -8.41
N CYS A 342 -1.89 3.86 -8.50
CA CYS A 342 -1.60 5.30 -8.56
C CYS A 342 -1.89 5.91 -9.95
N ASP A 343 -1.76 7.25 -10.08
CA ASP A 343 -2.06 7.93 -11.35
C ASP A 343 -1.08 7.53 -12.47
N GLY A 344 0.18 7.22 -12.13
CA GLY A 344 1.18 6.70 -13.06
C GLY A 344 0.82 5.39 -13.75
N PHE A 345 -0.22 4.69 -13.31
CA PHE A 345 -0.88 3.64 -14.09
C PHE A 345 -2.11 4.19 -14.83
N TRP A 346 -3.07 4.78 -14.10
CA TRP A 346 -4.40 5.15 -14.62
C TRP A 346 -4.42 6.30 -15.63
N ASP A 347 -3.41 7.18 -15.63
CA ASP A 347 -3.27 8.25 -16.63
C ASP A 347 -2.85 7.71 -18.02
N THR A 348 -2.43 6.43 -18.12
CA THR A 348 -1.99 5.82 -19.39
C THR A 348 -2.71 4.52 -19.78
N VAL A 349 -3.33 3.81 -18.83
CA VAL A 349 -4.05 2.55 -19.07
C VAL A 349 -5.51 2.69 -18.68
N SER A 350 -6.40 2.38 -19.62
CA SER A 350 -7.85 2.42 -19.38
C SER A 350 -8.33 1.21 -18.55
N PRO A 351 -9.46 1.30 -17.80
CA PRO A 351 -10.01 0.18 -17.06
C PRO A 351 -10.25 -1.09 -17.89
N ASP A 352 -10.83 -0.95 -19.09
CA ASP A 352 -11.09 -2.09 -19.99
C ASP A 352 -9.78 -2.73 -20.52
N GLU A 353 -8.76 -1.91 -20.76
CA GLU A 353 -7.43 -2.40 -21.14
C GLU A 353 -6.74 -3.12 -19.98
N ALA A 354 -6.86 -2.61 -18.76
CA ALA A 354 -6.36 -3.29 -17.57
C ALA A 354 -7.03 -4.67 -17.41
N VAL A 355 -8.36 -4.77 -17.56
CA VAL A 355 -9.10 -6.04 -17.54
C VAL A 355 -8.61 -7.00 -18.61
N ARG A 356 -8.42 -6.52 -19.85
CA ARG A 356 -7.87 -7.32 -20.95
C ARG A 356 -6.49 -7.86 -20.62
N VAL A 357 -5.55 -7.03 -20.13
CA VAL A 357 -4.20 -7.47 -19.75
C VAL A 357 -4.21 -8.52 -18.64
N VAL A 358 -5.11 -8.41 -17.66
CA VAL A 358 -5.28 -9.46 -16.64
C VAL A 358 -5.85 -10.74 -17.26
N SER A 359 -6.90 -10.64 -18.06
CA SER A 359 -7.56 -11.78 -18.72
C SER A 359 -6.60 -12.55 -19.62
N ASP A 360 -5.86 -11.85 -20.48
CA ASP A 360 -4.88 -12.44 -21.40
C ASP A 360 -3.78 -13.17 -20.62
N HIS A 361 -3.24 -12.56 -19.56
CA HIS A 361 -2.24 -13.21 -18.72
C HIS A 361 -2.76 -14.48 -18.05
N LEU A 362 -3.96 -14.43 -17.46
CA LEU A 362 -4.57 -15.60 -16.80
C LEU A 362 -4.85 -16.72 -17.81
N LEU A 363 -5.31 -16.40 -19.03
CA LEU A 363 -5.56 -17.37 -20.08
C LEU A 363 -4.25 -18.03 -20.57
N GLU A 364 -3.23 -17.21 -20.90
CA GLU A 364 -1.91 -17.67 -21.35
C GLU A 364 -1.19 -18.54 -20.30
N ASN A 365 -1.39 -18.25 -19.00
CA ASN A 365 -0.61 -18.83 -17.91
C ASN A 365 -1.44 -19.75 -17.00
N THR A 366 -2.54 -20.31 -17.50
CA THR A 366 -3.37 -21.32 -16.81
C THR A 366 -3.90 -20.87 -15.42
N GLY A 367 -4.26 -19.58 -15.32
CA GLY A 367 -4.72 -18.95 -14.08
C GLY A 367 -3.61 -18.64 -13.08
N ASP A 368 -2.35 -18.52 -13.52
CA ASP A 368 -1.28 -17.95 -12.68
C ASP A 368 -1.52 -16.46 -12.45
N THR A 369 -1.66 -16.14 -11.17
CA THR A 369 -1.88 -14.83 -10.56
C THR A 369 -0.58 -14.07 -10.32
N THR A 370 0.57 -14.75 -10.28
CA THR A 370 1.82 -14.22 -9.75
C THR A 370 2.29 -12.96 -10.49
N MET A 371 2.32 -12.98 -11.82
CA MET A 371 2.95 -11.94 -12.67
C MET A 371 1.98 -10.91 -13.24
N VAL A 372 0.71 -10.94 -12.83
CA VAL A 372 -0.36 -10.05 -13.33
C VAL A 372 0.00 -8.57 -13.16
N ALA A 373 0.36 -8.13 -11.95
CA ALA A 373 0.69 -6.73 -11.69
C ALA A 373 1.96 -6.27 -12.45
N HIS A 374 2.91 -7.18 -12.68
CA HIS A 374 4.09 -6.89 -13.51
C HIS A 374 3.69 -6.67 -14.99
N LYS A 375 2.73 -7.42 -15.52
CA LYS A 375 2.18 -7.20 -16.87
C LYS A 375 1.43 -5.87 -16.98
N LEU A 376 0.63 -5.51 -15.97
CA LEU A 376 -0.06 -4.21 -15.92
C LEU A 376 0.94 -3.04 -15.88
N VAL A 377 1.97 -3.10 -15.03
CA VAL A 377 3.04 -2.09 -14.97
C VAL A 377 3.81 -2.00 -16.29
N ALA A 378 4.07 -3.12 -16.97
CA ALA A 378 4.67 -3.11 -18.30
C ALA A 378 3.78 -2.38 -19.32
N SER A 379 2.47 -2.66 -19.32
CA SER A 379 1.50 -1.99 -20.19
C SER A 379 1.50 -0.46 -20.00
N ALA A 380 1.54 0.03 -18.76
CA ALA A 380 1.60 1.48 -18.49
C ALA A 380 2.92 2.13 -18.95
N ARG A 381 4.05 1.42 -18.84
CA ARG A 381 5.34 1.91 -19.37
C ARG A 381 5.35 1.96 -20.89
N ASP A 382 4.81 0.93 -21.55
CA ASP A 382 4.75 0.85 -23.01
C ASP A 382 3.75 1.87 -23.59
N ALA A 383 2.68 2.20 -22.83
CA ALA A 383 1.78 3.32 -23.08
C ALA A 383 2.39 4.72 -22.80
N GLY A 384 3.63 4.78 -22.31
CA GLY A 384 4.40 6.02 -22.17
C GLY A 384 4.39 6.66 -20.78
N SER A 385 3.97 5.95 -19.73
CA SER A 385 4.02 6.47 -18.36
C SER A 385 5.45 6.82 -17.95
N SER A 386 5.61 8.01 -17.37
CA SER A 386 6.88 8.53 -16.84
C SER A 386 6.87 8.73 -15.32
N ASP A 387 5.77 8.32 -14.66
CA ASP A 387 5.61 8.45 -13.22
C ASP A 387 6.06 7.22 -12.43
N ASN A 388 6.06 7.30 -11.10
CA ASN A 388 6.04 6.10 -10.27
C ASN A 388 4.81 5.26 -10.62
N ILE A 389 4.95 3.93 -10.62
CA ILE A 389 3.85 3.04 -10.99
C ILE A 389 3.74 1.95 -9.92
N THR A 390 2.62 1.91 -9.23
CA THR A 390 2.27 0.92 -8.20
C THR A 390 0.90 0.35 -8.53
N VAL A 391 0.83 -0.98 -8.70
CA VAL A 391 -0.40 -1.72 -9.02
C VAL A 391 -0.53 -2.91 -8.09
N ILE A 392 -1.63 -2.98 -7.33
CA ILE A 392 -2.07 -4.17 -6.59
C ILE A 392 -3.25 -4.79 -7.35
N VAL A 393 -3.21 -6.09 -7.59
CA VAL A 393 -4.37 -6.89 -7.99
C VAL A 393 -4.71 -7.86 -6.86
N VAL A 394 -5.93 -7.77 -6.34
CA VAL A 394 -6.45 -8.62 -5.24
C VAL A 394 -7.49 -9.57 -5.81
N PHE A 395 -7.17 -10.86 -5.92
CA PHE A 395 -8.09 -11.87 -6.39
C PHE A 395 -9.07 -12.27 -5.30
N LEU A 396 -10.37 -12.13 -5.57
CA LEU A 396 -11.46 -12.44 -4.63
C LEU A 396 -11.97 -13.88 -4.78
N ARG A 397 -11.61 -14.54 -5.89
CA ARG A 397 -11.80 -15.97 -6.15
C ARG A 397 -10.60 -16.54 -6.91
N ASP A 398 -10.37 -17.84 -6.79
CA ASP A 398 -9.29 -18.51 -7.53
C ASP A 398 -9.62 -18.51 -9.04
N PRO A 399 -8.79 -17.92 -9.93
CA PRO A 399 -9.06 -17.88 -11.37
C PRO A 399 -9.17 -19.26 -12.03
N ARG A 400 -8.62 -20.30 -11.38
CA ARG A 400 -8.66 -21.71 -11.83
C ARG A 400 -9.93 -22.42 -11.35
N SER A 401 -10.72 -21.79 -10.48
CA SER A 401 -12.02 -22.34 -10.05
C SER A 401 -13.10 -22.09 -11.11
N PRO A 402 -14.04 -23.03 -11.31
CA PRO A 402 -15.15 -22.81 -12.24
C PRO A 402 -15.98 -21.59 -11.81
N LEU A 403 -16.45 -20.83 -12.80
CA LEU A 403 -17.40 -19.74 -12.58
C LEU A 403 -18.63 -20.26 -11.80
N PRO A 404 -19.13 -19.52 -10.80
CA PRO A 404 -20.39 -19.86 -10.16
C PRO A 404 -21.51 -19.79 -11.20
N THR A 405 -22.16 -20.93 -11.45
CA THR A 405 -23.36 -21.00 -12.28
C THR A 405 -24.47 -20.16 -11.64
N SER A 406 -25.09 -19.27 -12.41
CA SER A 406 -26.24 -18.49 -11.97
C SER A 406 -27.45 -19.40 -11.76
N THR A 407 -27.66 -19.84 -10.51
CA THR A 407 -28.90 -20.52 -10.08
C THR A 407 -29.93 -19.47 -9.65
N GLU A 408 -30.36 -18.68 -10.61
CA GLU A 408 -31.59 -17.89 -10.58
C GLU A 408 -32.23 -18.14 -11.95
N ASP A 409 -33.12 -19.15 -12.03
CA ASP A 409 -34.13 -19.40 -13.09
C ASP A 409 -34.75 -20.84 -13.08
N GLU A 410 -34.52 -21.70 -12.07
CA GLU A 410 -35.26 -22.98 -11.91
C GLU A 410 -35.70 -23.29 -10.46
N GLU A 411 -36.58 -22.48 -9.89
CA GLU A 411 -37.50 -22.91 -8.81
C GLU A 411 -38.88 -22.24 -8.92
N GLU A 412 -39.67 -22.61 -9.94
CA GLU A 412 -41.14 -22.52 -9.85
C GLU A 412 -41.81 -23.83 -10.33
N GLY A 413 -42.79 -24.29 -9.55
CA GLY A 413 -43.98 -24.90 -10.17
C GLY A 413 -43.98 -26.40 -10.44
N GLY A 414 -43.41 -27.24 -9.57
CA GLY A 414 -43.72 -28.67 -9.58
C GLY A 414 -45.18 -28.95 -9.16
N VAL A 415 -46.11 -28.94 -10.11
CA VAL A 415 -47.48 -29.47 -9.95
C VAL A 415 -47.78 -30.45 -11.08
N GLU A 416 -48.21 -31.65 -10.69
CA GLU A 416 -48.52 -32.75 -11.61
C GLU A 416 -49.79 -32.44 -12.43
N GLU A 417 -49.72 -32.59 -13.76
CA GLU A 417 -50.90 -32.95 -14.56
C GLU A 417 -50.53 -33.98 -15.62
N GLN A 418 -51.25 -35.11 -15.59
CA GLN A 418 -51.06 -36.25 -16.50
C GLN A 418 -51.97 -36.09 -17.71
N VAL A 419 -51.42 -36.08 -18.92
CA VAL A 419 -52.18 -36.42 -20.14
C VAL A 419 -51.32 -37.34 -21.02
N ALA A 420 -51.99 -38.30 -21.67
CA ALA A 420 -51.38 -39.50 -22.25
C ALA A 420 -50.73 -39.30 -23.63
N GLU A 421 -49.89 -40.26 -23.99
CA GLU A 421 -49.47 -40.55 -25.36
C GLU A 421 -50.67 -40.98 -26.22
N GLU A 422 -50.76 -40.49 -27.45
CA GLU A 422 -51.29 -41.27 -28.57
C GLU A 422 -50.64 -40.80 -29.88
N GLU A 423 -50.04 -41.73 -30.64
CA GLU A 423 -49.42 -41.48 -31.94
C GLU A 423 -50.48 -41.26 -33.03
N VAL A 424 -50.25 -40.33 -33.97
CA VAL A 424 -50.76 -40.47 -35.35
C VAL A 424 -49.68 -40.03 -36.34
N THR A 425 -49.55 -40.83 -37.40
CA THR A 425 -48.54 -40.80 -38.47
C THR A 425 -48.80 -39.78 -39.58
N GLU A 426 -47.70 -39.32 -40.19
CA GLU A 426 -47.52 -39.04 -41.64
C GLU A 426 -48.55 -38.20 -42.41
N VAL A 427 -48.10 -37.03 -42.91
CA VAL A 427 -48.35 -36.57 -44.29
C VAL A 427 -47.07 -35.92 -44.82
N GLU A 428 -46.60 -36.39 -45.98
CA GLU A 428 -45.56 -35.74 -46.79
C GLU A 428 -46.22 -34.70 -47.71
N GLU A 429 -45.64 -33.50 -47.85
CA GLU A 429 -45.75 -32.70 -49.09
C GLU A 429 -44.38 -32.10 -49.42
N GLU A 430 -43.93 -32.33 -50.65
CA GLU A 430 -42.71 -31.80 -51.26
C GLU A 430 -42.96 -30.37 -51.79
N ASP A 431 -41.95 -29.49 -51.81
CA ASP A 431 -41.47 -28.87 -53.05
C ASP A 431 -40.31 -27.85 -52.88
N GLN A 432 -39.31 -27.99 -53.76
CA GLN A 432 -38.41 -26.97 -54.36
C GLN A 432 -37.49 -26.15 -53.43
N GLU A 433 -36.15 -26.31 -53.54
CA GLU A 433 -35.23 -25.58 -54.45
C GLU A 433 -35.16 -24.07 -54.10
N GLU A 434 -34.00 -23.45 -53.86
CA GLU A 434 -32.79 -23.45 -54.69
C GLU A 434 -31.47 -23.72 -53.92
N GLU A 435 -30.49 -24.24 -54.65
CA GLU A 435 -29.06 -24.30 -54.29
C GLU A 435 -28.38 -22.94 -54.55
N GLU A 436 -27.35 -22.60 -53.79
CA GLU A 436 -26.06 -22.18 -54.39
C GLU A 436 -24.93 -22.52 -53.40
N GLU A 437 -24.01 -23.37 -53.87
CA GLU A 437 -22.92 -24.00 -53.13
C GLU A 437 -21.54 -23.48 -53.64
N GLU A 438 -20.45 -23.94 -53.02
CA GLU A 438 -19.05 -23.90 -53.52
C GLU A 438 -18.32 -22.53 -53.53
N ASP A 439 -17.00 -22.42 -53.26
CA ASP A 439 -16.04 -23.35 -52.61
C ASP A 439 -14.80 -22.54 -52.11
N GLU A 440 -14.01 -22.99 -51.11
CA GLU A 440 -12.80 -23.84 -51.25
C GLU A 440 -11.89 -23.51 -52.46
N ALA A 441 -10.54 -23.54 -52.41
CA ALA A 441 -9.57 -23.70 -51.33
C ALA A 441 -8.17 -23.31 -51.86
N MET A 442 -7.11 -23.43 -51.04
CA MET A 442 -6.12 -24.53 -51.20
C MET A 442 -4.79 -24.25 -50.46
N ARG A 443 -4.26 -25.33 -49.89
CA ARG A 443 -2.97 -25.45 -49.16
C ARG A 443 -1.77 -25.52 -50.10
N VAL A 444 -0.56 -25.26 -49.59
CA VAL A 444 0.66 -25.97 -50.00
C VAL A 444 1.52 -26.28 -48.76
N GLU A 445 1.99 -27.52 -48.63
CA GLU A 445 2.90 -28.02 -47.57
C GLU A 445 4.36 -27.59 -47.86
N ARG A 446 5.31 -27.55 -46.91
CA ARG A 446 6.11 -28.68 -46.36
C ARG A 446 7.31 -28.09 -45.55
N ASP A 447 8.21 -28.75 -44.83
CA ASP A 447 8.50 -30.13 -44.32
C ASP A 447 9.32 -29.85 -43.00
N GLY A 448 9.37 -30.63 -41.92
CA GLY A 448 9.85 -32.02 -41.76
C GLY A 448 10.93 -32.04 -40.62
N GLY A 449 10.87 -32.98 -39.66
CA GLY A 449 11.86 -33.09 -38.56
C GLY A 449 11.41 -33.95 -37.37
N GLU A 450 12.24 -34.88 -36.90
CA GLU A 450 11.84 -36.03 -36.05
C GLU A 450 12.03 -35.85 -34.52
N GLY A 451 11.15 -36.50 -33.74
CA GLY A 451 11.54 -37.49 -32.71
C GLY A 451 11.78 -37.02 -31.26
N GLY A 452 11.04 -37.61 -30.30
CA GLY A 452 11.35 -37.46 -28.86
C GLY A 452 10.33 -38.05 -27.88
N SER A 453 10.59 -39.28 -27.41
CA SER A 453 9.89 -40.08 -26.38
C SER A 453 9.06 -39.37 -25.29
N ALA A 454 7.94 -40.00 -24.92
CA ALA A 454 7.17 -39.69 -23.72
C ALA A 454 7.96 -39.94 -22.41
N ALA A 455 7.69 -39.13 -21.39
CA ALA A 455 7.96 -39.44 -19.98
C ALA A 455 6.97 -38.71 -19.06
N ASP A 456 6.32 -39.48 -18.19
CA ASP A 456 5.35 -39.04 -17.17
C ASP A 456 6.04 -38.31 -16.01
N VAL A 457 5.59 -37.08 -15.67
CA VAL A 457 5.99 -36.37 -14.45
C VAL A 457 4.81 -35.56 -13.89
N GLY A 458 4.22 -36.05 -12.80
CA GLY A 458 3.17 -35.35 -12.07
C GLY A 458 3.64 -34.05 -11.40
N GLY A 459 3.16 -32.91 -11.90
CA GLY A 459 3.41 -31.59 -11.34
C GLY A 459 2.70 -31.38 -9.99
N LYS A 460 3.47 -31.35 -8.89
CA LYS A 460 3.00 -30.82 -7.61
C LYS A 460 3.29 -29.32 -7.53
N SER A 461 2.35 -28.50 -8.00
CA SER A 461 2.39 -27.06 -7.79
C SER A 461 2.46 -26.73 -6.30
N ARG A 462 3.60 -26.19 -5.86
CA ARG A 462 3.73 -25.45 -4.60
C ARG A 462 3.90 -24.00 -4.98
N GLY A 463 2.82 -23.23 -4.93
CA GLY A 463 2.89 -21.78 -5.08
C GLY A 463 3.88 -21.20 -4.07
N GLY A 464 4.86 -20.45 -4.57
CA GLY A 464 5.71 -19.60 -3.75
C GLY A 464 4.97 -18.30 -3.47
N TRP A 465 4.97 -17.86 -2.20
CA TRP A 465 4.31 -16.61 -1.83
C TRP A 465 5.06 -15.39 -2.41
N PRO A 466 4.36 -14.40 -2.99
CA PRO A 466 5.02 -13.23 -3.56
C PRO A 466 5.66 -12.34 -2.48
N LEU A 467 6.94 -11.99 -2.71
CA LEU A 467 7.88 -11.43 -1.73
C LEU A 467 7.74 -9.92 -1.43
N GLN A 468 6.66 -9.24 -1.85
CA GLN A 468 6.54 -7.77 -1.80
C GLN A 468 5.27 -7.25 -1.07
N GLN A 469 4.97 -7.79 0.11
CA GLN A 469 3.76 -7.44 0.88
C GLN A 469 3.85 -6.11 1.65
N CYS A 470 5.05 -5.55 1.83
CA CYS A 470 5.27 -4.19 2.34
C CYS A 470 6.25 -3.45 1.40
N SER A 471 6.05 -2.15 1.21
CA SER A 471 6.99 -1.34 0.43
C SER A 471 8.34 -1.20 1.14
N ALA A 472 9.42 -1.60 0.48
CA ALA A 472 10.77 -1.38 1.01
C ALA A 472 11.08 0.13 1.21
N PRO A 473 12.01 0.50 2.12
CA PRO A 473 12.49 1.87 2.28
C PRO A 473 13.05 2.43 0.95
N ALA A 474 12.75 3.70 0.66
CA ALA A 474 12.85 4.28 -0.68
C ALA A 474 14.25 4.25 -1.32
N ASP A 475 15.33 4.17 -0.52
CA ASP A 475 16.72 4.27 -0.98
C ASP A 475 17.56 2.98 -0.81
N LEU A 476 17.00 1.85 -0.34
CA LEU A 476 17.78 0.62 -0.04
C LEU A 476 17.08 -0.70 -0.44
N ALA A 477 16.75 -0.88 -1.73
CA ALA A 477 16.51 -2.21 -2.32
C ALA A 477 16.41 -2.27 -3.86
N TYR A 478 16.11 -1.16 -4.55
CA TYR A 478 15.65 -1.23 -5.95
C TYR A 478 16.74 -1.28 -7.03
N GLU A 479 17.98 -0.87 -6.75
CA GLU A 479 19.04 -0.79 -7.78
C GLU A 479 19.99 -1.99 -7.84
N ASP A 480 19.93 -2.92 -6.88
CA ASP A 480 20.85 -4.09 -6.80
C ASP A 480 20.24 -5.42 -7.28
N ARG A 481 19.05 -5.41 -7.91
CA ARG A 481 18.56 -6.57 -8.68
C ARG A 481 19.27 -6.64 -10.04
N THR A 482 20.51 -7.13 -10.01
CA THR A 482 21.09 -7.84 -11.15
C THR A 482 20.49 -9.24 -11.22
N ASP A 483 20.16 -9.69 -12.43
CA ASP A 483 19.60 -11.02 -12.69
C ASP A 483 20.50 -12.12 -12.11
N SER A 484 20.04 -12.79 -11.06
CA SER A 484 20.83 -13.77 -10.33
C SER A 484 20.03 -15.00 -9.90
N LEU A 485 20.07 -16.01 -10.78
CA LEU A 485 19.97 -17.45 -10.49
C LEU A 485 18.94 -17.88 -9.42
N THR A 486 17.67 -17.94 -9.81
CA THR A 486 16.75 -18.94 -9.26
C THR A 486 17.06 -20.32 -9.82
N ASP A 487 18.24 -20.86 -9.54
CA ASP A 487 18.59 -22.24 -9.90
C ASP A 487 19.53 -22.87 -8.87
N ARG A 488 18.93 -23.47 -7.82
CA ARG A 488 19.54 -24.54 -6.99
C ARG A 488 18.56 -25.20 -6.01
N THR A 489 17.52 -25.83 -6.54
CA THR A 489 16.89 -26.98 -5.85
C THR A 489 17.76 -28.23 -6.01
N SER A 490 18.73 -28.43 -5.11
CA SER A 490 19.41 -29.73 -4.98
C SER A 490 20.03 -29.92 -3.59
N LEU A 491 19.23 -30.36 -2.62
CA LEU A 491 19.75 -31.00 -1.41
C LEU A 491 20.25 -32.40 -1.77
N SER A 492 21.51 -32.51 -2.18
CA SER A 492 22.16 -33.79 -2.43
C SER A 492 22.45 -34.52 -1.12
N LEU A 493 21.61 -35.53 -0.83
CA LEU A 493 21.97 -36.65 0.04
C LEU A 493 23.23 -37.33 -0.49
N LEU A 494 24.38 -37.11 0.19
CA LEU A 494 25.59 -37.94 0.30
C LEU A 494 26.76 -37.01 0.66
N GLY A 495 27.30 -37.16 1.87
CA GLY A 495 28.50 -36.43 2.28
C GLY A 495 29.79 -37.17 1.92
N PRO A 496 30.92 -36.47 1.72
CA PRO A 496 32.23 -37.10 1.70
C PRO A 496 32.83 -37.15 3.11
N SER A 497 33.29 -38.33 3.51
CA SER A 497 34.23 -38.48 4.62
C SER A 497 35.60 -37.89 4.26
N LEU A 498 36.26 -37.18 5.19
CA LEU A 498 37.71 -36.98 5.14
C LEU A 498 38.28 -36.83 6.56
N GLU A 499 39.41 -37.50 6.79
CA GLU A 499 40.04 -37.70 8.09
C GLU A 499 41.12 -36.66 8.40
N GLY A 500 41.47 -36.52 9.68
CA GLY A 500 42.68 -35.81 10.14
C GLY A 500 42.50 -34.29 10.35
N HIS A 501 43.11 -33.65 11.34
CA HIS A 501 44.08 -34.12 12.34
C HIS A 501 43.83 -33.45 13.70
N ILE A 502 44.05 -34.20 14.79
CA ILE A 502 43.94 -33.69 16.17
C ILE A 502 45.23 -32.98 16.59
N SER A 503 45.09 -31.76 17.13
CA SER A 503 46.15 -31.05 17.86
C SER A 503 45.63 -30.63 19.24
N LEU A 504 45.92 -31.45 20.25
CA LEU A 504 45.59 -31.20 21.66
C LEU A 504 46.65 -30.33 22.33
N ILE A 505 46.27 -29.21 22.94
CA ILE A 505 47.00 -28.62 24.07
C ILE A 505 46.02 -28.31 25.22
N ARG A 506 46.34 -28.82 26.41
CA ARG A 506 45.58 -28.63 27.65
C ARG A 506 45.81 -27.24 28.25
N GLY A 507 44.77 -26.66 28.85
CA GLY A 507 44.86 -25.50 29.75
C GLY A 507 43.70 -25.48 30.74
N SER A 508 43.95 -25.86 31.99
CA SER A 508 42.92 -26.05 33.03
C SER A 508 42.44 -24.74 33.68
N ARG A 509 41.14 -24.66 34.05
CA ARG A 509 40.69 -24.39 35.44
C ARG A 509 39.15 -24.47 35.61
N LYS A 510 38.71 -25.22 36.63
CA LYS A 510 37.45 -25.14 37.40
C LYS A 510 37.86 -24.92 38.88
N PRO A 511 37.06 -24.27 39.76
CA PRO A 511 35.77 -24.76 40.30
C PRO A 511 34.61 -23.76 40.04
N CYS A 512 33.35 -24.15 39.88
CA CYS A 512 32.46 -24.95 40.74
C CYS A 512 31.94 -24.19 41.97
N PHE A 513 30.67 -23.75 41.92
CA PHE A 513 29.76 -23.69 43.06
C PHE A 513 28.35 -24.07 42.60
N THR A 514 27.71 -24.93 43.37
CA THR A 514 26.35 -25.44 43.17
C THR A 514 25.38 -24.70 44.07
N PHE A 515 24.19 -24.33 43.57
CA PHE A 515 22.97 -24.34 44.40
C PHE A 515 21.71 -24.58 43.56
N SER A 516 20.81 -25.35 44.14
CA SER A 516 19.41 -25.62 43.79
C SER A 516 18.70 -25.82 45.16
N PRO A 517 17.35 -25.79 45.32
CA PRO A 517 16.35 -26.10 44.27
C PRO A 517 14.97 -25.37 44.34
N ASN A 518 14.17 -25.60 43.29
CA ASN A 518 12.70 -25.88 43.29
C ASN A 518 11.60 -24.84 43.66
N LEU A 519 10.41 -25.11 43.06
CA LEU A 519 9.03 -24.61 43.29
C LEU A 519 8.74 -23.20 42.74
N PHE A 520 7.73 -23.00 41.87
CA PHE A 520 6.31 -23.30 42.13
C PHE A 520 5.47 -23.66 40.88
N THR A 521 4.33 -24.32 41.14
CA THR A 521 3.26 -24.62 40.16
C THR A 521 1.92 -24.05 40.67
N ALA A 522 1.24 -23.22 39.89
CA ALA A 522 -0.18 -22.83 40.05
C ALA A 522 -0.63 -22.10 38.75
N SER A 523 -1.52 -22.64 37.92
CA SER A 523 -2.99 -22.68 38.08
C SER A 523 -3.63 -21.30 38.24
N TYR A 524 -4.01 -20.66 37.13
CA TYR A 524 -4.88 -19.48 37.14
C TYR A 524 -6.34 -19.90 37.26
N ASN A 525 -6.96 -19.59 38.39
CA ASN A 525 -8.40 -19.67 38.58
C ASN A 525 -9.00 -18.26 38.56
N TYR A 526 -10.06 -18.08 37.78
CA TYR A 526 -10.88 -16.88 37.72
C TYR A 526 -11.52 -16.59 39.09
N ARG A 527 -11.58 -15.31 39.51
CA ARG A 527 -12.57 -14.87 40.50
C ARG A 527 -12.95 -13.40 40.34
N GLU A 528 -14.24 -13.13 40.48
CA GLU A 528 -14.90 -11.86 40.16
C GLU A 528 -14.91 -10.81 41.31
N ARG A 529 -15.27 -9.57 40.93
CA ARG A 529 -16.17 -8.63 41.67
C ARG A 529 -15.55 -7.82 42.84
N PRO A 530 -16.13 -6.65 43.24
CA PRO A 530 -17.56 -6.32 43.15
C PRO A 530 -18.02 -4.95 42.60
N LEU A 531 -19.33 -4.93 42.31
CA LEU A 531 -20.19 -3.83 41.90
C LEU A 531 -20.23 -2.63 42.87
N ARG A 532 -20.54 -1.44 42.32
CA ARG A 532 -21.43 -0.47 42.97
C ARG A 532 -22.55 0.00 42.04
N ARG A 533 -23.67 0.46 42.64
CA ARG A 533 -25.02 0.48 42.04
C ARG A 533 -25.37 1.77 41.30
N ARG A 534 -26.32 1.62 40.36
CA ARG A 534 -27.16 2.67 39.75
C ARG A 534 -28.02 3.43 40.78
N SER A 535 -28.48 4.61 40.38
CA SER A 535 -29.78 5.18 40.73
C SER A 535 -30.50 5.64 39.45
N CYS A 536 -31.81 5.42 39.36
CA CYS A 536 -32.64 5.73 38.19
C CYS A 536 -33.86 6.56 38.61
N VAL A 537 -34.23 7.58 37.83
CA VAL A 537 -35.59 8.17 37.78
C VAL A 537 -35.85 8.62 36.31
N PRO A 538 -37.07 8.46 35.74
CA PRO A 538 -37.29 8.56 34.28
C PRO A 538 -38.14 9.77 33.82
N PHE A 539 -38.09 10.09 32.52
CA PHE A 539 -39.07 10.79 31.64
C PHE A 539 -38.30 11.30 30.38
N GLN A 540 -38.86 11.51 29.18
CA GLN A 540 -40.11 11.09 28.51
C GLN A 540 -39.89 11.29 27.00
N GLU A 541 -40.54 10.52 26.11
CA GLU A 541 -40.59 10.85 24.67
C GLU A 541 -41.43 12.13 24.42
N PRO A 542 -41.24 12.80 23.27
CA PRO A 542 -42.31 12.71 22.27
C PRO A 542 -41.84 12.66 20.80
N CYS A 543 -42.64 12.00 19.97
CA CYS A 543 -42.70 12.23 18.52
C CYS A 543 -43.73 13.33 18.15
N ILE A 544 -43.73 13.68 16.85
CA ILE A 544 -44.82 14.30 16.05
C ILE A 544 -44.67 15.79 15.66
N SER A 545 -44.89 16.01 14.35
CA SER A 545 -45.26 17.23 13.62
C SER A 545 -44.24 18.37 13.39
N SER A 546 -43.69 18.36 12.18
CA SER A 546 -43.79 19.45 11.18
C SER A 546 -44.20 20.86 11.65
N PHE A 547 -43.33 21.84 11.42
CA PHE A 547 -43.74 23.19 11.02
C PHE A 547 -42.73 23.83 10.06
N THR A 548 -43.23 24.34 8.94
CA THR A 548 -42.53 25.22 7.99
C THR A 548 -42.71 26.67 8.42
N ASP A 549 -41.64 27.46 8.53
CA ASP A 549 -41.45 28.68 7.71
C ASP A 549 -40.08 29.35 7.95
N PRO A 550 -39.60 30.20 7.02
CA PRO A 550 -38.24 30.75 7.04
C PRO A 550 -38.14 32.11 7.74
N LEU A 551 -36.94 32.48 8.21
CA LEU A 551 -36.37 33.85 8.22
C LEU A 551 -35.06 33.91 9.02
N TRP A 552 -33.89 33.83 8.36
CA TRP A 552 -32.67 34.46 8.89
C TRP A 552 -31.64 34.82 7.81
N PRO A 553 -31.45 36.13 7.57
CA PRO A 553 -30.18 36.61 7.01
C PRO A 553 -29.68 37.85 7.78
N GLN A 554 -28.87 37.67 8.83
CA GLN A 554 -28.04 38.74 9.44
C GLN A 554 -27.09 38.25 10.57
N THR A 555 -25.92 37.69 10.22
CA THR A 555 -24.80 37.56 11.18
C THR A 555 -23.41 37.68 10.52
N ALA A 556 -23.26 38.56 9.52
CA ALA A 556 -22.01 38.74 8.77
C ALA A 556 -21.53 40.21 8.71
N MET A 557 -21.65 40.95 9.82
CA MET A 557 -20.98 42.25 10.00
C MET A 557 -20.69 42.49 11.49
N LEU A 558 -19.52 42.07 11.99
CA LEU A 558 -18.83 42.64 13.17
C LEU A 558 -17.53 41.87 13.46
N LEU A 559 -16.45 42.14 12.70
CA LEU A 559 -15.05 42.03 13.19
C LEU A 559 -14.02 42.70 12.26
N SER A 560 -14.42 43.71 11.48
CA SER A 560 -13.55 44.47 10.58
C SER A 560 -13.18 45.84 11.15
N GLN A 561 -12.61 45.91 12.35
CA GLN A 561 -12.10 47.18 12.94
C GLN A 561 -11.11 47.01 14.11
N ALA A 562 -9.94 46.42 13.85
CA ALA A 562 -8.75 46.59 14.71
C ALA A 562 -7.46 46.57 13.88
N MET A 563 -6.45 47.35 14.30
CA MET A 563 -5.09 47.40 13.74
C MET A 563 -4.91 47.78 12.26
N ARG A 564 -5.33 49.00 11.90
CA ARG A 564 -4.50 49.86 11.03
C ARG A 564 -3.68 50.82 11.91
N ARG A 565 -2.36 50.66 11.95
CA ARG A 565 -1.43 51.77 12.27
C ARG A 565 -0.06 51.55 11.62
N ASN A 566 0.42 52.61 10.98
CA ASN A 566 1.62 52.68 10.15
C ASN A 566 2.90 52.23 10.85
N HIS A 567 3.87 51.77 10.07
CA HIS A 567 5.17 52.47 10.00
C HIS A 567 5.68 52.54 8.56
N ARG A 568 6.09 53.74 8.13
CA ARG A 568 6.74 53.99 6.83
C ARG A 568 8.23 53.67 6.89
N TRP A 569 8.81 53.42 5.72
CA TRP A 569 10.25 53.47 5.50
C TRP A 569 10.82 54.86 5.85
N ASP A 570 12.06 54.89 6.35
CA ASP A 570 12.95 56.03 6.15
C ASP A 570 14.42 55.60 6.06
N HIS A 571 15.14 56.13 5.08
CA HIS A 571 16.57 55.93 4.90
C HIS A 571 17.35 57.01 5.66
N ILE A 572 18.28 56.63 6.54
CA ILE A 572 19.40 57.53 6.91
C ILE A 572 20.74 56.82 6.75
N SER A 573 21.56 57.41 5.88
CA SER A 573 22.95 57.03 5.63
C SER A 573 23.90 57.44 6.76
N ARG A 574 24.95 56.64 7.02
CA ARG A 574 26.24 57.17 7.47
C ARG A 574 27.41 56.61 6.67
N GLN A 575 28.23 57.52 6.15
CA GLN A 575 29.42 57.24 5.36
C GLN A 575 30.64 56.93 6.24
N ARG A 576 31.50 56.02 5.79
CA ARG A 576 32.99 56.01 5.83
C ARG A 576 33.45 54.65 5.31
N GLY A 577 34.43 54.51 4.42
CA GLY A 577 35.17 55.49 3.63
C GLY A 577 36.01 54.74 2.58
N ARG A 578 36.22 55.34 1.39
CA ARG A 578 36.93 54.70 0.27
C ARG A 578 38.42 54.48 0.59
N ARG A 579 39.02 53.42 0.03
CA ARG A 579 40.26 53.48 -0.77
C ARG A 579 40.54 52.17 -1.51
N TRP A 580 40.51 52.24 -2.84
CA TRP A 580 41.29 51.36 -3.71
C TRP A 580 42.73 51.88 -3.79
N LEU A 581 43.71 50.99 -3.95
CA LEU A 581 45.02 51.33 -4.49
C LEU A 581 45.65 50.10 -5.17
N SER A 582 45.99 50.26 -6.44
CA SER A 582 46.59 49.23 -7.31
C SER A 582 48.11 49.35 -7.33
N ARG A 583 48.79 48.20 -7.38
CA ARG A 583 50.14 47.95 -7.93
C ARG A 583 50.20 46.44 -8.25
N SER A 584 50.55 45.87 -9.40
CA SER A 584 51.29 46.22 -10.64
C SER A 584 52.57 45.38 -10.77
N LYS A 585 52.74 44.74 -11.96
CA LYS A 585 53.96 44.06 -12.51
C LYS A 585 54.33 42.71 -11.86
N GLU A 586 54.94 41.72 -12.55
CA GLU A 586 55.36 41.52 -13.97
C GLU A 586 54.67 40.23 -14.54
N LEU A 587 54.46 39.92 -15.84
CA LEU A 587 55.02 40.26 -17.16
C LEU A 587 56.11 39.30 -17.69
N LEU A 588 55.69 38.32 -18.53
CA LEU A 588 56.40 37.56 -19.61
C LEU A 588 55.30 36.64 -20.25
N GLY A 589 54.97 36.56 -21.55
CA GLY A 589 55.53 37.12 -22.80
C GLY A 589 56.49 36.13 -23.48
N LEU A 590 56.42 35.73 -24.77
CA LEU A 590 55.63 36.10 -25.97
C LEU A 590 55.69 34.92 -27.01
N ILE A 591 54.62 34.55 -27.77
CA ILE A 591 54.41 34.69 -29.27
C ILE A 591 55.31 33.79 -30.19
N PRO A 592 54.93 33.31 -31.42
CA PRO A 592 53.86 33.73 -32.36
C PRO A 592 52.91 32.68 -33.00
N SER A 593 51.94 33.24 -33.74
CA SER A 593 50.98 32.70 -34.72
C SER A 593 51.53 32.05 -36.01
N GLY A 594 50.70 31.24 -36.69
CA GLY A 594 50.87 30.84 -38.10
C GLY A 594 49.59 30.32 -38.78
N HIS A 595 49.29 30.80 -40.00
CA HIS A 595 48.08 30.49 -40.79
C HIS A 595 48.00 29.07 -41.40
N ARG A 596 46.78 28.61 -41.74
CA ARG A 596 46.40 28.21 -43.12
C ARG A 596 44.88 28.16 -43.36
N GLN A 597 44.47 28.48 -44.59
CA GLN A 597 43.11 28.41 -45.14
C GLN A 597 42.87 27.06 -45.86
N CYS A 598 41.61 26.64 -46.01
CA CYS A 598 41.02 26.34 -47.33
C CYS A 598 39.50 26.07 -47.30
N ASN A 599 38.77 26.92 -48.02
CA ASN A 599 37.61 26.69 -48.90
C ASN A 599 36.55 25.61 -48.58
N SER A 600 35.30 26.09 -48.51
CA SER A 600 34.06 25.36 -48.87
C SER A 600 33.93 25.20 -50.41
N PRO A 601 32.83 24.64 -50.98
CA PRO A 601 31.62 25.46 -51.20
C PRO A 601 30.24 24.77 -51.32
N TRP A 602 29.18 25.60 -51.31
CA TRP A 602 27.77 25.42 -51.74
C TRP A 602 26.72 24.66 -50.85
N ARG A 603 25.76 25.48 -50.38
CA ARG A 603 24.33 25.23 -50.03
C ARG A 603 23.46 25.55 -51.29
N PRO A 604 22.09 25.55 -51.32
CA PRO A 604 21.11 25.57 -50.21
C PRO A 604 19.77 24.80 -50.38
N GLY A 605 18.98 24.82 -49.30
CA GLY A 605 17.53 24.59 -49.30
C GLY A 605 16.93 24.96 -47.93
N VAL A 606 15.99 25.91 -47.88
CA VAL A 606 15.33 26.41 -46.66
C VAL A 606 13.83 26.53 -46.93
N ALA A 607 13.00 26.11 -45.97
CA ALA A 607 11.60 26.49 -45.90
C ALA A 607 11.17 26.60 -44.43
N MET A 608 10.60 27.76 -44.07
CA MET A 608 9.85 28.01 -42.83
C MET A 608 8.51 28.63 -43.24
N PRO A 609 7.37 28.18 -42.71
CA PRO A 609 6.08 28.79 -43.03
C PRO A 609 5.83 30.05 -42.18
N HIS A 610 5.47 31.14 -42.84
CA HIS A 610 4.86 32.31 -42.20
C HIS A 610 3.33 32.19 -42.27
N LEU A 611 2.64 32.50 -41.17
CA LEU A 611 1.19 32.77 -41.14
C LEU A 611 0.97 34.29 -41.16
N PRO A 612 -0.01 34.82 -41.94
CA PRO A 612 -0.31 36.24 -41.96
C PRO A 612 -1.24 36.66 -40.81
N TYR A 613 -0.96 37.83 -40.26
CA TYR A 613 -1.97 38.67 -39.60
C TYR A 613 -2.76 39.43 -40.67
N ASP A 614 -4.07 39.52 -40.53
CA ASP A 614 -4.88 40.59 -41.12
C ASP A 614 -5.91 41.07 -40.10
N ALA A 615 -6.32 42.34 -40.22
CA ALA A 615 -7.07 43.05 -39.19
C ALA A 615 -8.29 43.81 -39.77
N THR A 616 -9.04 44.47 -38.88
CA THR A 616 -10.30 45.23 -39.09
C THR A 616 -11.55 44.36 -39.29
N ILE A 617 -12.71 44.70 -38.71
CA ILE A 617 -13.15 45.97 -38.09
C ILE A 617 -13.40 45.81 -36.58
#